data_AF-A0A0G1G0G2-F1
#
_entry.id   AF-A0A0G1G0G2-F1
#
_cell.length_a   1.000
_cell.length_b   1.000
_cell.length_c   1.000
_cell.angle_alpha   90.00
_cell.angle_beta   90.00
_cell.angle_gamma   90.00
#
_symmetry.space_group_name_H-M   'P 1'
#
loop_
_entity.id
_entity.type
_entity.pdbx_description
1 polymer ?
#
loop_
_entity_poly.entity_id
_entity_poly.type
_entity_poly.pdbx_seq_one_letter_code
_entity_poly.pdbx_strand_id
1 'polypeptide(L)'
;MLRKVLRNILSKYMALVKCNECGKAVSNVAPTCPNCGNPIQPILIEQTAKMWKGPVLIAWLVLIAGIFLFLTTNEQGKEIVKFAMYLGFFGIVVFKVIIWWNHK
;
A
#
# COMPACT_ATOMS: atom_id res chain seq x y z
N MET A 1 23.95 -11.82 31.54
CA MET A 1 22.85 -11.31 30.66
C MET A 1 22.84 -12.01 29.29
N LEU A 2 23.94 -11.98 28.52
CA LEU A 2 24.04 -12.54 27.16
C LEU A 2 23.54 -14.00 27.00
N ARG A 3 23.86 -14.86 27.97
CA ARG A 3 23.50 -16.30 27.96
C ARG A 3 22.00 -16.58 28.08
N LYS A 4 21.22 -15.68 28.71
CA LYS A 4 19.75 -15.79 28.79
C LYS A 4 19.10 -15.36 27.48
N VAL A 5 19.61 -14.30 26.86
CA VAL A 5 19.11 -13.79 25.57
C VAL A 5 19.33 -14.81 24.46
N LEU A 6 20.55 -15.37 24.36
CA LEU A 6 20.86 -16.44 23.41
C LEU A 6 19.98 -17.69 23.59
N ARG A 7 19.69 -18.08 24.84
CA ARG A 7 18.81 -19.22 25.14
C ARG A 7 17.36 -18.98 24.69
N ASN A 8 16.82 -17.78 24.90
CA ASN A 8 15.45 -17.44 24.49
C ASN A 8 15.29 -17.31 22.97
N ILE A 9 16.33 -16.85 22.26
CA ILE A 9 16.33 -16.80 20.80
C ILE A 9 16.34 -18.24 20.26
N LEU A 10 17.25 -19.09 20.75
CA LEU A 10 17.33 -20.50 20.33
C LEU A 10 16.05 -21.29 20.65
N SER A 11 15.40 -21.03 21.80
CA SER A 11 14.14 -21.71 22.15
C SER A 11 12.98 -21.32 21.23
N LYS A 12 12.99 -20.10 20.67
CA LYS A 12 11.95 -19.64 19.76
C LYS A 12 12.03 -20.36 18.41
N TYR A 13 13.20 -20.76 17.92
CA TYR A 13 13.37 -21.40 16.60
C TYR A 13 13.08 -22.91 16.57
N MET A 14 13.02 -23.59 17.72
CA MET A 14 12.72 -25.03 17.81
C MET A 14 11.32 -25.33 18.36
N ALA A 15 10.48 -24.30 18.54
CA ALA A 15 9.16 -24.49 19.11
C ALA A 15 8.19 -25.04 18.06
N LEU A 16 7.66 -26.24 18.31
CA LEU A 16 6.52 -26.73 17.54
C LEU A 16 5.26 -25.99 18.01
N VAL A 17 4.58 -25.34 17.07
CA VAL A 17 3.28 -24.70 17.25
C VAL A 17 2.18 -25.64 16.78
N LYS A 18 0.98 -25.54 17.37
CA LYS A 18 -0.17 -26.28 16.86
C LYS A 18 -0.74 -25.58 15.64
N CYS A 19 -1.01 -26.33 14.58
CA CYS A 19 -1.74 -25.83 13.43
C CYS A 19 -3.19 -25.50 13.84
N ASN A 20 -3.67 -24.31 13.50
CA ASN A 20 -5.04 -23.87 13.81
C ASN A 20 -6.12 -24.72 13.14
N GLU A 21 -5.81 -25.36 12.00
CA GLU A 21 -6.78 -26.16 11.24
C GLU A 21 -6.77 -27.63 11.66
N CYS A 22 -5.61 -28.29 11.61
CA CYS A 22 -5.52 -29.73 11.84
C CYS A 22 -5.11 -30.13 13.27
N GLY A 23 -4.78 -29.16 14.13
CA GLY A 23 -4.37 -29.40 15.53
C GLY A 23 -3.02 -30.10 15.71
N LYS A 24 -2.35 -30.51 14.62
CA LYS A 24 -1.05 -31.19 14.66
C LYS A 24 0.08 -30.21 14.96
N ALA A 25 1.12 -30.72 15.62
CA ALA A 25 2.33 -29.96 15.93
C ALA A 25 3.17 -29.74 14.67
N VAL A 26 3.56 -28.50 14.40
CA VAL A 26 4.33 -28.08 13.22
C VAL A 26 5.39 -27.08 13.61
N SER A 27 6.52 -27.04 12.88
CA SER A 27 7.54 -26.01 13.11
C SER A 27 6.95 -24.62 12.90
N ASN A 28 7.25 -23.70 13.81
CA ASN A 28 6.89 -22.29 13.69
C ASN A 28 7.62 -21.55 12.56
N VAL A 29 8.63 -22.18 11.95
CA VAL A 29 9.36 -21.65 10.78
C VAL A 29 8.76 -22.17 9.46
N ALA A 30 7.94 -23.23 9.50
CA ALA A 30 7.36 -23.79 8.29
C ALA A 30 6.40 -22.78 7.63
N PRO A 31 6.51 -22.53 6.30
CA PRO A 31 5.60 -21.62 5.60
C PRO A 31 4.18 -22.19 5.53
N THR A 32 4.06 -23.51 5.38
CA THR A 32 2.80 -24.26 5.29
C THR A 32 2.85 -25.50 6.18
N CYS A 33 1.67 -25.94 6.62
CA CYS A 33 1.54 -27.19 7.37
C CYS A 33 1.69 -28.38 6.42
N PRO A 34 2.64 -29.32 6.66
CA PRO A 34 2.80 -30.50 5.80
C PRO A 34 1.66 -31.51 5.94
N ASN A 35 0.81 -31.38 6.98
CA ASN A 35 -0.29 -32.31 7.23
C ASN A 35 -1.61 -31.91 6.57
N CYS A 36 -1.89 -30.61 6.43
CA CYS A 36 -3.15 -30.12 5.86
C CYS A 36 -2.96 -29.09 4.73
N GLY A 37 -1.73 -28.63 4.48
CA GLY A 37 -1.42 -27.63 3.46
C GLY A 37 -1.68 -26.17 3.87
N ASN A 38 -2.28 -25.89 5.03
CA ASN A 38 -2.62 -24.52 5.42
C ASN A 38 -1.36 -23.68 5.74
N PRO A 39 -1.26 -22.42 5.27
CA PRO A 39 -0.16 -21.52 5.65
C PRO A 39 -0.13 -21.29 7.17
N ILE A 40 1.05 -21.43 7.76
CA ILE A 40 1.28 -21.19 9.21
C ILE A 40 1.67 -19.74 9.45
N GLN A 41 2.35 -19.13 8.48
CA GLN A 41 2.68 -17.72 8.52
C GLN A 41 1.59 -16.91 7.81
N PRO A 42 1.14 -15.79 8.39
CA PRO A 42 0.24 -14.89 7.68
C PRO A 42 0.97 -14.40 6.43
N ILE A 43 0.40 -14.68 5.26
CA ILE A 43 0.80 -14.05 4.01
C ILE A 43 0.77 -12.53 4.22
N LEU A 44 1.95 -11.91 4.25
CA LEU A 44 2.10 -10.46 4.25
C LEU A 44 1.61 -9.98 2.89
N ILE A 45 0.32 -9.72 2.77
CA ILE A 45 -0.22 -9.01 1.62
C ILE A 45 0.40 -7.61 1.70
N GLU A 46 1.36 -7.34 0.82
CA GLU A 46 1.92 -6.01 0.56
C GLU A 46 0.78 -4.99 0.41
N GLN A 47 0.49 -4.23 1.48
CA GLN A 47 -0.59 -3.23 1.48
C GLN A 47 -0.24 -1.99 0.64
N THR A 48 0.95 -1.95 0.05
CA THR A 48 1.48 -0.85 -0.76
C THR A 48 0.61 -0.53 -1.98
N ALA A 49 -0.17 -1.49 -2.50
CA ALA A 49 -1.00 -1.27 -3.70
C ALA A 49 -2.36 -0.59 -3.47
N LYS A 50 -2.88 -0.49 -2.22
CA LYS A 50 -4.26 0.00 -1.97
C LYS A 50 -4.34 1.49 -1.63
N MET A 51 -3.37 2.02 -0.89
CA MET A 51 -3.47 3.37 -0.32
C MET A 51 -3.30 4.50 -1.35
N TRP A 52 -2.65 4.23 -2.49
CA TRP A 52 -2.30 5.25 -3.48
C TRP A 52 -3.30 5.40 -4.63
N LYS A 53 -4.34 4.56 -4.70
CA LYS A 53 -5.38 4.65 -5.74
C LYS A 53 -6.37 5.79 -5.50
N GLY A 54 -6.61 6.15 -4.24
CA GLY A 54 -7.54 7.22 -3.85
C GLY A 54 -7.16 8.61 -4.38
N PRO A 55 -5.93 9.10 -4.11
CA PRO A 55 -5.48 10.41 -4.60
C PRO A 55 -5.49 10.52 -6.13
N VAL A 56 -5.18 9.42 -6.84
CA VAL A 56 -5.20 9.39 -8.31
C VAL A 56 -6.62 9.57 -8.86
N LEU A 57 -7.62 8.93 -8.25
CA LEU A 57 -9.02 9.06 -8.69
C LEU A 57 -9.54 10.50 -8.51
N ILE A 58 -9.19 11.14 -7.39
CA ILE A 58 -9.56 12.53 -7.09
C ILE A 58 -8.94 13.49 -8.11
N ALA A 59 -7.67 13.29 -8.46
CA ALA A 59 -6.98 14.08 -9.47
C ALA A 59 -7.69 14.05 -10.85
N TRP A 60 -8.13 12.87 -11.28
CA TRP A 60 -8.89 12.72 -12.53
C TRP A 60 -10.24 13.45 -12.48
N LEU A 61 -10.96 13.38 -11.37
CA LEU A 61 -12.25 14.08 -11.19
C LEU A 61 -12.08 15.61 -11.26
N VAL A 62 -11.03 16.15 -10.63
CA VAL A 62 -10.73 17.59 -10.66
C VAL A 62 -10.38 18.07 -12.07
N LEU A 63 -9.61 17.29 -12.84
CA LEU A 63 -9.33 17.61 -14.24
C LEU A 63 -10.59 17.61 -15.11
N ILE A 64 -11.45 16.59 -14.98
CA ILE A 64 -12.70 16.51 -15.74
C ILE A 64 -13.62 17.69 -15.40
N ALA A 65 -13.73 18.05 -14.11
CA ALA A 65 -14.50 19.22 -13.68
C ALA A 65 -13.92 20.54 -14.22
N GLY A 66 -12.59 20.70 -14.23
CA GLY A 66 -11.91 21.85 -14.81
C GLY A 66 -12.13 21.99 -16.32
N ILE A 67 -12.06 20.86 -17.05
CA ILE A 67 -12.37 20.80 -18.49
C ILE A 67 -13.83 21.18 -18.75
N PHE A 68 -14.76 20.70 -17.93
CA PHE A 68 -16.18 21.04 -18.07
C PHE A 68 -16.47 22.54 -17.83
N LEU A 69 -15.84 23.15 -16.83
CA LEU A 69 -15.94 24.58 -16.57
C LEU A 69 -15.27 25.43 -17.67
N PHE A 70 -14.20 24.92 -18.28
CA PHE A 70 -13.54 25.59 -19.41
C PHE A 70 -14.48 25.73 -20.62
N LEU A 71 -15.34 24.73 -20.86
CA LEU A 71 -16.28 24.74 -21.98
C LEU A 71 -17.50 25.64 -21.75
N THR A 72 -17.82 25.98 -20.49
CA THR A 72 -19.05 26.72 -20.14
C THR A 72 -18.82 28.17 -19.72
N THR A 73 -17.58 28.61 -19.53
CA THR A 73 -17.25 29.94 -19.01
C THR A 73 -16.91 30.98 -20.10
N ASN A 74 -17.27 32.24 -19.81
CA ASN A 74 -17.01 33.40 -20.67
C ASN A 74 -15.50 33.75 -20.74
N GLU A 75 -15.11 34.59 -21.69
CA GLU A 75 -13.71 35.00 -21.96
C GLU A 75 -12.89 35.40 -20.71
N GLN A 76 -13.48 36.13 -19.76
CA GLN A 76 -12.80 36.48 -18.49
C GLN A 76 -12.69 35.30 -17.50
N GLY A 77 -13.65 34.38 -17.52
CA GLY A 77 -13.60 33.14 -16.74
C GLY A 77 -12.60 32.14 -17.29
N LYS A 78 -12.39 32.12 -18.61
CA LYS A 78 -11.43 31.22 -19.28
C LYS A 78 -10.00 31.40 -18.77
N GLU A 79 -9.57 32.62 -18.48
CA GLU A 79 -8.21 32.86 -17.96
C GLU A 79 -8.03 32.27 -16.56
N ILE A 80 -8.99 32.47 -15.66
CA ILE A 80 -8.97 31.88 -14.31
C ILE A 80 -8.99 30.35 -14.38
N VAL A 81 -9.84 29.79 -15.25
CA VAL A 81 -9.96 28.33 -15.43
C VAL A 81 -8.68 27.74 -16.04
N LYS A 82 -8.02 28.43 -16.99
CA LYS A 82 -6.73 28.02 -17.55
C LYS A 82 -5.66 27.92 -16.45
N PHE A 83 -5.49 28.96 -15.64
CA PHE A 83 -4.51 28.95 -14.55
C PHE A 83 -4.80 27.85 -13.53
N ALA A 84 -6.07 27.67 -13.16
CA ALA A 84 -6.49 26.59 -12.27
C ALA A 84 -6.18 25.19 -12.85
N MET A 85 -6.37 25.00 -14.15
CA MET A 85 -6.07 23.72 -14.83
C MET A 85 -4.56 23.43 -14.89
N TYR A 86 -3.72 24.43 -15.16
CA TYR A 86 -2.26 24.27 -15.16
C TYR A 86 -1.71 23.98 -13.76
N LEU A 87 -2.22 24.68 -12.72
CA LEU A 87 -1.86 24.40 -11.33
C LEU A 87 -2.29 22.99 -10.89
N GLY A 88 -3.49 22.55 -11.29
CA GLY A 88 -3.97 21.19 -11.03
C GLY A 88 -3.10 20.13 -11.71
N PHE A 89 -2.74 20.34 -12.97
CA PHE A 89 -1.84 19.44 -13.71
C PHE A 89 -0.45 19.37 -13.08
N PHE A 90 0.13 20.51 -12.73
CA PHE A 90 1.42 20.57 -12.05
C PHE A 90 1.40 19.84 -10.71
N GLY A 91 0.32 20.01 -9.93
CA GLY A 91 0.11 19.26 -8.69
C GLY A 91 0.13 17.75 -8.89
N ILE A 92 -0.53 17.23 -9.93
CA ILE A 92 -0.54 15.79 -10.24
C ILE A 92 0.86 15.28 -10.58
N VAL A 93 1.63 16.04 -11.36
CA VAL A 93 3.01 15.69 -11.72
C VAL A 93 3.89 15.66 -10.48
N VAL A 94 3.79 16.67 -9.61
CA VAL A 94 4.54 16.71 -8.35
C VAL A 94 4.17 15.52 -7.45
N PHE A 95 2.88 15.23 -7.31
CA PHE A 95 2.44 14.05 -6.55
C PHE A 95 3.03 12.78 -7.14
N LYS A 96 2.96 12.56 -8.46
CA LYS A 96 3.56 11.43 -9.18
C LYS A 96 5.07 11.31 -8.92
N VAL A 97 5.80 12.43 -8.92
CA VAL A 97 7.23 12.48 -8.63
C VAL A 97 7.52 12.13 -7.16
N ILE A 98 6.71 12.60 -6.21
CA ILE A 98 6.81 12.23 -4.79
C ILE A 98 6.54 10.74 -4.61
N ILE A 99 5.52 10.17 -5.27
CA ILE A 99 5.27 8.71 -5.24
C ILE A 99 6.52 7.97 -5.70
N TRP A 100 7.09 8.38 -6.84
CA TRP A 100 8.25 7.74 -7.44
C TRP A 100 9.48 7.81 -6.52
N TRP A 101 9.69 8.93 -5.83
CA TRP A 101 10.83 9.11 -4.94
C TRP A 101 10.68 8.36 -3.62
N ASN A 102 9.45 8.24 -3.11
CA ASN A 102 9.15 7.56 -1.84
C ASN A 102 8.89 6.05 -2.00
N HIS A 103 8.98 5.51 -3.21
CA HIS A 103 8.82 4.09 -3.53
C HIS A 103 10.19 3.42 -3.82
N LYS A 104 11.25 3.87 -3.14
CA LYS A 104 12.52 3.16 -2.97
C LYS A 104 12.56 2.48 -1.61
#